data_AF-A0A7C6XH16-F1
#
_entry.id   AF-A0A7C6XH16-F1
#
_cell.length_a   1.000
_cell.length_b   1.000
_cell.length_c   1.000
_cell.angle_alpha   90.00
_cell.angle_beta   90.00
_cell.angle_gamma   90.00
#
_symmetry.space_group_name_H-M   'P 1'
#
loop_
_entity.id
_entity.type
_entity.pdbx_description
1 polymer ?
#
loop_
_entity_poly.entity_id
_entity_poly.type
_entity_poly.pdbx_seq_one_letter_code
_entity_poly.pdbx_strand_id
1 'polypeptide(L)'
;MQWLTPEKARIFRATHIDNMPWILDHGLYCQSAAVTDPEFRPIGHPDIILKRTRRIVPIEPRGVLSDYVPFYFTPRSPMLYNILTGFGGLQQIPAEEIVILVTSLHAFAQHDVRFVFTDRHAYLQAARFFNALEDLEQLDWRILRASDFRRDPNDPGKMERYQAEALVYHHLPVTLLQGIACFDAEGVSMLRAEVDRRGLSVPVRACPGWYLR
;
A
#
# COMPACT_ATOMS: atom_id res chain seq x y z
N MET A 1 3.59 -16.15 4.37
CA MET A 1 4.61 -15.34 3.63
C MET A 1 5.84 -15.12 4.50
N GLN A 2 6.71 -16.11 4.69
CA GLN A 2 7.79 -16.04 5.70
C GLN A 2 8.80 -14.90 5.49
N TRP A 3 8.85 -14.33 4.28
CA TRP A 3 9.77 -13.28 3.87
C TRP A 3 9.31 -11.86 4.22
N LEU A 4 8.16 -11.65 4.86
CA LEU A 4 7.76 -10.35 5.44
C LEU A 4 8.41 -10.21 6.82
N THR A 5 9.41 -9.35 6.93
CA THR A 5 10.23 -9.19 8.13
C THR A 5 10.67 -7.73 8.34
N PRO A 6 11.03 -7.33 9.58
CA PRO A 6 11.56 -5.99 9.87
C PRO A 6 12.75 -5.61 8.99
N GLU A 7 13.66 -6.55 8.75
CA GLU A 7 14.91 -6.29 8.00
C GLU A 7 14.65 -5.98 6.53
N LYS A 8 13.51 -6.42 5.98
CA LYS A 8 13.10 -6.09 4.61
C LYS A 8 12.13 -4.92 4.56
N ALA A 9 11.32 -4.72 5.60
CA ALA A 9 10.32 -3.66 5.74
C ALA A 9 9.53 -3.40 4.45
N ARG A 10 9.13 -4.46 3.73
CA ARG A 10 8.44 -4.33 2.46
C ARG A 10 7.01 -3.87 2.67
N ILE A 11 6.58 -2.95 1.83
CA ILE A 11 5.25 -2.35 1.87
C ILE A 11 4.59 -2.43 0.50
N PHE A 12 3.27 -2.54 0.50
CA PHE A 12 2.46 -2.95 -0.64
C PHE A 12 1.27 -2.02 -0.82
N ARG A 13 1.04 -1.58 -2.06
CA ARG A 13 -0.14 -0.77 -2.41
C ARG A 13 -0.78 -1.30 -3.67
N ALA A 14 -2.04 -1.70 -3.56
CA ALA A 14 -2.87 -2.00 -4.71
C ALA A 14 -3.30 -0.70 -5.41
N THR A 15 -3.32 -0.71 -6.73
CA THR A 15 -3.87 0.34 -7.59
C THR A 15 -4.48 -0.30 -8.84
N HIS A 16 -5.37 0.42 -9.53
CA HIS A 16 -5.83 0.00 -10.85
C HIS A 16 -4.66 0.07 -11.84
N ILE A 17 -4.62 -0.87 -12.78
CA ILE A 17 -3.56 -0.98 -13.79
C ILE A 17 -3.49 0.25 -14.72
N ASP A 18 -4.64 0.81 -15.11
CA ASP A 18 -4.74 2.09 -15.84
C ASP A 18 -4.09 3.30 -15.15
N ASN A 19 -3.84 3.26 -13.83
CA ASN A 19 -3.12 4.35 -13.15
C ASN A 19 -1.60 4.27 -13.41
N MET A 20 -1.10 3.16 -13.97
CA MET A 20 0.33 2.90 -14.10
C MET A 20 1.07 3.83 -15.05
N PRO A 21 0.53 4.21 -16.24
CA PRO A 21 1.21 5.18 -17.09
C PRO A 21 1.55 6.48 -16.34
N TRP A 22 0.58 7.06 -15.62
CA TRP A 22 0.82 8.27 -14.82
C TRP A 22 1.81 8.03 -13.67
N ILE A 23 1.63 6.93 -12.93
CA ILE A 23 2.51 6.55 -11.82
C ILE A 23 3.96 6.36 -12.28
N LEU A 24 4.18 5.78 -13.46
CA LEU A 24 5.51 5.54 -13.99
C LEU A 24 6.19 6.85 -14.44
N ASP A 25 5.42 7.86 -14.85
CA ASP A 25 5.95 9.18 -15.22
C ASP A 25 6.16 10.10 -14.02
N HIS A 26 5.30 10.03 -13.01
CA HIS A 26 5.22 11.04 -11.96
C HIS A 26 5.47 10.51 -10.54
N GLY A 27 5.53 9.20 -10.34
CA GLY A 27 5.48 8.59 -9.01
C GLY A 27 4.06 8.59 -8.41
N LEU A 28 3.96 8.35 -7.11
CA LEU A 28 2.68 8.34 -6.39
C LEU A 28 2.53 9.57 -5.51
N TYR A 29 1.50 10.36 -5.76
CA TYR A 29 1.13 11.48 -4.91
C TYR A 29 0.05 11.09 -3.89
N CYS A 30 0.06 11.75 -2.73
CA CYS A 30 -1.00 11.65 -1.74
C CYS A 30 -2.30 12.29 -2.26
N GLN A 31 -3.41 12.03 -1.55
CA GLN A 31 -4.72 12.51 -1.98
C GLN A 31 -4.83 14.05 -1.92
N SER A 32 -4.17 14.70 -0.97
CA SER A 32 -4.19 16.16 -0.80
C SER A 32 -3.19 16.91 -1.69
N ALA A 33 -2.42 16.21 -2.52
CA ALA A 33 -1.46 16.84 -3.41
C ALA A 33 -2.17 17.70 -4.47
N ALA A 34 -1.53 18.81 -4.86
CA ALA A 34 -1.99 19.62 -5.99
C ALA A 34 -1.77 18.94 -7.34
N VAL A 35 -0.81 18.00 -7.41
CA VAL A 35 -0.53 17.19 -8.60
C VAL A 35 -1.42 15.94 -8.54
N THR A 36 -2.33 15.82 -9.50
CA THR A 36 -3.28 14.71 -9.59
C THR A 36 -3.32 14.15 -11.00
N ASP A 37 -3.48 12.84 -11.10
CA ASP A 37 -3.82 12.18 -12.35
C ASP A 37 -5.30 12.48 -12.70
N PRO A 38 -5.59 13.18 -13.81
CA PRO A 38 -6.96 13.50 -14.20
C PRO A 38 -7.78 12.26 -14.58
N GLU A 39 -7.12 11.15 -14.93
CA GLU A 39 -7.75 9.88 -15.31
C GLU A 39 -7.64 8.83 -14.18
N PHE A 40 -7.28 9.27 -12.97
CA PHE A 40 -7.09 8.35 -11.83
C PHE A 40 -8.33 7.50 -11.58
N ARG A 41 -8.16 6.19 -11.60
CA ARG A 41 -9.19 5.22 -11.23
C ARG A 41 -9.07 4.86 -9.75
N PRO A 42 -9.95 5.37 -8.87
CA PRO A 42 -9.94 5.01 -7.46
C PRO A 42 -10.45 3.58 -7.28
N ILE A 43 -9.75 2.81 -6.43
CA ILE A 43 -10.17 1.44 -6.04
C ILE A 43 -10.53 1.35 -4.55
N GLY A 44 -10.23 2.39 -3.77
CA GLY A 44 -10.45 2.39 -2.32
C GLY A 44 -11.87 2.78 -1.94
N HIS A 45 -12.28 2.45 -0.71
CA HIS A 45 -13.61 2.80 -0.19
C HIS A 45 -13.78 4.33 -0.03
N PRO A 46 -14.76 4.96 -0.70
CA PRO A 46 -14.93 6.42 -0.69
C PRO A 46 -15.07 7.01 0.71
N ASP A 47 -15.90 6.42 1.57
CA ASP A 47 -16.06 6.91 2.95
C ASP A 47 -14.78 6.85 3.78
N ILE A 48 -13.95 5.82 3.57
CA ILE A 48 -12.67 5.70 4.27
C ILE A 48 -11.71 6.78 3.77
N ILE A 49 -11.66 7.00 2.45
CA ILE A 49 -10.85 8.08 1.84
C ILE A 49 -11.26 9.43 2.42
N LEU A 50 -12.56 9.73 2.47
CA LEU A 50 -13.06 10.99 3.02
C LEU A 50 -12.71 11.15 4.51
N LYS A 51 -12.89 10.11 5.32
CA LYS A 51 -12.55 10.14 6.75
C LYS A 51 -11.07 10.42 7.02
N ARG A 52 -10.19 9.99 6.12
CA ARG A 52 -8.73 10.22 6.23
C ARG A 52 -8.34 11.70 6.12
N THR A 53 -9.17 12.54 5.48
CA THR A 53 -8.94 13.99 5.40
C THR A 53 -8.98 14.71 6.76
N ARG A 54 -9.50 14.05 7.80
CA ARG A 54 -9.67 14.63 9.15
C ARG A 54 -8.86 13.91 10.23
N ARG A 55 -8.26 12.77 9.92
CA ARG A 55 -7.49 11.99 10.90
C ARG A 55 -6.08 12.54 11.00
N ILE A 56 -5.80 13.25 12.09
CA ILE A 56 -4.50 13.87 12.38
C ILE A 56 -3.41 12.80 12.55
N VAL A 57 -2.22 13.05 12.01
CA VAL A 57 -0.99 12.32 12.34
C VAL A 57 -0.27 13.06 13.47
N PRO A 58 -0.13 12.46 14.67
CA PRO A 58 0.28 13.19 15.87
C PRO A 58 1.80 13.45 15.97
N ILE A 59 2.60 12.80 15.13
CA ILE A 59 4.07 12.88 15.09
C ILE A 59 4.55 13.52 13.78
N GLU A 60 5.79 13.98 13.73
CA GLU A 60 6.41 14.53 12.52
C GLU A 60 6.35 13.54 11.34
N PRO A 61 6.05 13.99 10.10
CA PRO A 61 5.92 15.39 9.66
C PRO A 61 4.54 16.03 9.89
N ARG A 62 3.66 15.38 10.66
CA ARG A 62 2.29 15.81 10.98
C ARG A 62 1.39 15.97 9.73
N GLY A 63 0.26 16.62 9.91
CA GLY A 63 -0.80 16.72 8.91
C GLY A 63 -1.91 15.74 9.20
N VAL A 64 -2.59 15.30 8.15
CA VAL A 64 -3.70 14.33 8.21
C VAL A 64 -3.41 13.13 7.31
N LEU A 65 -4.12 12.02 7.49
CA LEU A 65 -3.88 10.79 6.73
C LEU A 65 -4.04 10.94 5.20
N SER A 66 -4.69 11.99 4.70
CA SER A 66 -4.75 12.32 3.26
C SER A 66 -3.46 12.93 2.71
N ASP A 67 -2.57 13.44 3.57
CA ASP A 67 -1.23 13.96 3.22
C ASP A 67 -0.20 12.83 3.05
N TYR A 68 -0.66 11.58 3.12
CA TYR A 68 0.18 10.40 3.03
C TYR A 68 -0.38 9.41 2.01
N VAL A 69 0.51 8.75 1.28
CA VAL A 69 0.20 7.59 0.45
C VAL A 69 0.23 6.34 1.33
N PRO A 70 -0.90 5.64 1.57
CA PRO A 70 -0.91 4.45 2.40
C PRO A 70 -0.46 3.20 1.66
N PHE A 71 0.31 2.38 2.38
CA PHE A 71 0.76 1.04 2.01
C PHE A 71 0.50 0.09 3.18
N TYR A 72 0.24 -1.18 2.87
CA TYR A 72 0.17 -2.26 3.86
C TYR A 72 1.53 -2.93 4.02
N PHE A 73 1.79 -3.55 5.17
CA PHE A 73 2.95 -4.44 5.36
C PHE A 73 2.73 -5.88 4.85
N THR A 74 1.65 -6.11 4.08
CA THR A 74 1.33 -7.39 3.45
C THR A 74 0.60 -7.15 2.12
N PRO A 75 0.89 -7.92 1.05
CA PRO A 75 0.19 -7.76 -0.23
C PRO A 75 -1.27 -8.25 -0.19
N ARG A 76 -1.63 -9.07 0.80
CA ARG A 76 -2.99 -9.63 0.96
C ARG A 76 -3.78 -8.83 2.00
N SER A 77 -4.28 -7.65 1.64
CA SER A 77 -5.02 -6.79 2.58
C SER A 77 -6.53 -7.05 2.57
N PRO A 78 -7.26 -6.73 3.65
CA PRO A 78 -8.73 -6.77 3.65
C PRO A 78 -9.33 -5.83 2.60
N MET A 79 -8.69 -4.68 2.33
CA MET A 79 -9.13 -3.78 1.27
C MET A 79 -9.02 -4.43 -0.11
N LEU A 80 -7.91 -5.13 -0.41
CA LEU A 80 -7.76 -5.88 -1.66
C LEU A 80 -8.84 -6.95 -1.79
N TYR A 81 -9.12 -7.71 -0.72
CA TYR A 81 -10.22 -8.68 -0.70
C TYR A 81 -11.57 -8.03 -1.03
N ASN A 82 -11.88 -6.88 -0.41
CA ASN A 82 -13.14 -6.17 -0.66
C ASN A 82 -13.25 -5.68 -2.10
N ILE A 83 -12.15 -5.22 -2.70
CA ILE A 83 -12.09 -4.80 -4.11
C ILE A 83 -12.38 -5.98 -5.06
N LEU A 84 -11.75 -7.13 -4.80
CA LEU A 84 -11.90 -8.32 -5.66
C LEU A 84 -13.27 -8.99 -5.54
N THR A 85 -13.94 -8.83 -4.40
CA THR A 85 -15.24 -9.48 -4.10
C THR A 85 -16.44 -8.53 -4.18
N GLY A 86 -16.22 -7.22 -4.25
CA GLY A 86 -17.26 -6.19 -4.10
C GLY A 86 -17.82 -6.08 -2.67
N PHE A 87 -17.18 -6.72 -1.68
CA PHE A 87 -17.65 -6.68 -0.30
C PHE A 87 -17.62 -5.27 0.29
N GLY A 88 -18.60 -4.93 1.13
CA GLY A 88 -18.68 -3.62 1.76
C GLY A 88 -19.14 -2.49 0.84
N GLY A 89 -19.81 -2.83 -0.28
CA GLY A 89 -20.38 -1.82 -1.20
C GLY A 89 -19.36 -1.23 -2.17
N LEU A 90 -18.18 -1.84 -2.30
CA LEU A 90 -17.20 -1.47 -3.32
C LEU A 90 -17.61 -2.00 -4.69
N GLN A 91 -17.27 -1.25 -5.74
CA GLN A 91 -17.28 -1.79 -7.09
C GLN A 91 -16.30 -2.96 -7.15
N GLN A 92 -16.77 -4.10 -7.63
CA GLN A 92 -15.91 -5.25 -7.86
C GLN A 92 -14.98 -4.95 -9.04
N ILE A 93 -13.68 -5.16 -8.84
CA ILE A 93 -12.66 -5.00 -9.89
C ILE A 93 -11.98 -6.36 -10.11
N PRO A 94 -11.84 -6.84 -11.36
CA PRO A 94 -11.14 -8.08 -11.67
C PRO A 94 -9.68 -8.04 -11.19
N ALA A 95 -9.12 -9.22 -10.87
CA ALA A 95 -7.75 -9.30 -10.38
C ALA A 95 -6.72 -8.85 -11.44
N GLU A 96 -7.03 -9.10 -12.71
CA GLU A 96 -6.30 -8.71 -13.91
C GLU A 96 -6.12 -7.19 -14.03
N GLU A 97 -7.08 -6.42 -13.51
CA GLU A 97 -7.06 -4.94 -13.54
C GLU A 97 -6.37 -4.32 -12.33
N ILE A 98 -5.93 -5.13 -11.37
CA ILE A 98 -5.25 -4.66 -10.15
C ILE A 98 -3.75 -4.99 -10.22
N VAL A 99 -2.93 -4.00 -9.86
CA VAL A 99 -1.49 -4.18 -9.69
C VAL A 99 -1.08 -3.79 -8.28
N ILE A 100 -0.07 -4.48 -7.74
CA ILE A 100 0.46 -4.23 -6.41
C ILE A 100 1.87 -3.66 -6.53
N LEU A 101 2.02 -2.40 -6.14
CA LEU A 101 3.30 -1.71 -6.05
C LEU A 101 4.06 -2.19 -4.81
N VAL A 102 5.36 -2.41 -4.95
CA VAL A 102 6.25 -2.88 -3.89
C VAL A 102 7.40 -1.91 -3.70
N THR A 103 7.64 -1.53 -2.46
CA THR A 103 8.84 -0.79 -2.02
C THR A 103 9.17 -1.16 -0.57
N SER A 104 10.09 -0.47 0.09
CA SER A 104 10.42 -0.69 1.49
C SER A 104 10.73 0.60 2.25
N LEU A 105 10.46 0.60 3.56
CA LEU A 105 10.83 1.74 4.42
C LEU A 105 12.34 1.98 4.48
N HIS A 106 13.15 0.92 4.33
CA HIS A 106 14.61 1.04 4.21
C HIS A 106 15.03 1.86 2.99
N ALA A 107 14.33 1.72 1.85
CA ALA A 107 14.60 2.54 0.67
C ALA A 107 14.29 4.02 0.94
N PHE A 108 13.25 4.32 1.71
CA PHE A 108 12.88 5.70 2.01
C PHE A 108 13.93 6.40 2.89
N ALA A 109 14.43 5.70 3.91
CA ALA A 109 15.49 6.22 4.77
C ALA A 109 16.79 6.52 4.01
N GLN A 110 17.10 5.75 2.96
CA GLN A 110 18.29 5.97 2.12
C GLN A 110 18.14 7.16 1.15
N HIS A 111 16.92 7.62 0.88
CA HIS A 111 16.60 8.61 -0.15
C HIS A 111 15.83 9.83 0.40
N ASP A 112 15.90 10.07 1.72
CA ASP A 112 15.27 11.19 2.43
C ASP A 112 13.75 11.33 2.18
N VAL A 113 13.07 10.20 1.94
CA VAL A 113 11.62 10.17 1.85
C VAL A 113 11.05 10.06 3.26
N ARG A 114 10.34 11.10 3.70
CA ARG A 114 9.68 11.11 5.01
C ARG A 114 8.51 10.15 5.03
N PHE A 115 8.42 9.34 6.08
CA PHE A 115 7.33 8.41 6.28
C PHE A 115 6.94 8.34 7.77
N VAL A 116 5.74 7.84 8.02
CA VAL A 116 5.32 7.33 9.32
C VAL A 116 4.74 5.93 9.13
N PHE A 117 4.66 5.14 10.17
CA PHE A 117 3.94 3.87 10.14
C PHE A 117 3.20 3.62 11.44
N THR A 118 2.24 2.69 11.40
CA THR A 118 1.36 2.39 12.53
C THR A 118 1.33 0.90 12.85
N ASP A 119 1.17 0.56 14.14
CA ASP A 119 1.05 -0.83 14.62
C ASP A 119 -0.24 -1.54 14.20
N ARG A 120 -1.20 -0.79 13.66
CA ARG A 120 -2.54 -1.22 13.25
C ARG A 120 -3.14 -0.22 12.25
N HIS A 121 -4.38 -0.47 11.83
CA HIS A 121 -5.12 0.44 10.94
C HIS A 121 -5.06 1.91 11.42
N ALA A 122 -4.52 2.81 10.60
CA ALA A 122 -4.12 4.15 11.02
C ALA A 122 -5.29 5.06 11.43
N TYR A 123 -6.50 4.77 10.93
CA TYR A 123 -7.71 5.49 11.31
C TYR A 123 -8.07 5.35 12.80
N LEU A 124 -7.73 4.22 13.44
CA LEU A 124 -8.15 3.93 14.81
C LEU A 124 -7.50 4.91 15.80
N GLN A 125 -8.24 5.29 16.85
CA GLN A 125 -7.69 6.15 17.91
C GLN A 125 -6.56 5.45 18.68
N ALA A 126 -6.65 4.12 18.83
CA ALA A 126 -5.64 3.30 19.49
C ALA A 126 -4.37 3.08 18.64
N ALA A 127 -4.31 3.57 17.40
CA ALA A 127 -3.14 3.40 16.54
C ALA A 127 -1.95 4.20 17.10
N ARG A 128 -0.84 3.50 17.34
CA ARG A 128 0.45 4.13 17.67
C ARG A 128 1.18 4.46 16.38
N PHE A 129 1.82 5.62 16.35
CA PHE A 129 2.57 6.09 15.19
C PHE A 129 4.07 6.07 15.50
N PHE A 130 4.85 5.70 14.50
CA PHE A 130 6.30 5.60 14.54
C PHE A 130 6.90 6.21 13.28
N ASN A 131 8.13 6.70 13.36
CA ASN A 131 8.87 7.27 12.23
C ASN A 131 10.36 6.88 12.23
N ALA A 132 10.74 5.89 13.05
CA ALA A 132 12.09 5.35 13.15
C ALA A 132 12.09 3.87 12.75
N LEU A 133 13.12 3.41 12.02
CA LEU A 133 13.16 2.03 11.51
C LEU A 133 13.31 1.00 12.63
N GLU A 134 13.89 1.38 13.75
CA GLU A 134 14.07 0.55 14.95
C GLU A 134 12.72 0.16 15.56
N ASP A 135 11.68 0.97 15.34
CA ASP A 135 10.32 0.68 15.82
C ASP A 135 9.58 -0.35 14.97
N LEU A 136 10.19 -0.90 13.90
CA LEU A 136 9.58 -1.96 13.10
C LEU A 136 9.29 -3.22 13.92
N GLU A 137 10.00 -3.44 15.03
CA GLU A 137 9.73 -4.51 15.99
C GLU A 137 8.37 -4.38 16.70
N GLN A 138 7.75 -3.20 16.66
CA GLN A 138 6.42 -2.95 17.24
C GLN A 138 5.29 -3.56 16.39
N LEU A 139 5.56 -3.92 15.13
CA LEU A 139 4.57 -4.54 14.25
C LEU A 139 4.40 -6.03 14.57
N ASP A 140 3.16 -6.53 14.52
CA ASP A 140 2.89 -7.96 14.66
C ASP A 140 3.19 -8.71 13.35
N TRP A 141 4.47 -8.93 13.07
CA TRP A 141 4.94 -9.65 11.89
C TRP A 141 4.41 -11.08 11.81
N ARG A 142 4.04 -11.70 12.93
CA ARG A 142 3.42 -13.03 12.92
C ARG A 142 2.04 -12.96 12.28
N ILE A 143 1.21 -12.01 12.68
CA ILE A 143 -0.12 -11.78 12.09
C ILE A 143 0.00 -11.39 10.61
N LEU A 144 0.90 -10.45 10.26
CA LEU A 144 1.11 -10.03 8.87
C LEU A 144 1.50 -11.19 7.94
N ARG A 145 2.37 -12.10 8.42
CA ARG A 145 2.82 -13.28 7.66
C ARG A 145 1.76 -14.37 7.48
N ALA A 146 0.77 -14.42 8.38
CA ALA A 146 -0.28 -15.44 8.39
C ALA A 146 -1.22 -15.34 7.20
N SER A 147 -1.34 -14.15 6.60
CA SER A 147 -2.32 -13.88 5.53
C SER A 147 -3.76 -14.21 5.93
N ASP A 148 -4.07 -14.10 7.22
CA ASP A 148 -5.39 -14.42 7.79
C ASP A 148 -5.91 -13.21 8.58
N PHE A 149 -6.81 -12.47 7.94
CA PHE A 149 -7.51 -11.33 8.53
C PHE A 149 -8.90 -11.67 9.06
N ARG A 150 -9.24 -12.96 9.20
CA ARG A 150 -10.48 -13.36 9.89
C ARG A 150 -10.44 -12.92 11.34
N ARG A 151 -11.59 -12.44 11.84
CA ARG A 151 -11.78 -12.08 13.25
C ARG A 151 -11.50 -13.28 14.13
N ASP A 152 -10.84 -13.04 15.25
CA ASP A 152 -10.55 -14.02 16.28
C ASP A 152 -11.24 -13.58 17.57
N PRO A 153 -12.24 -14.33 18.08
CA PRO A 153 -12.90 -14.00 19.34
C PRO A 153 -11.95 -13.91 20.54
N ASN A 154 -10.83 -14.65 20.50
CA ASN A 154 -9.82 -14.65 21.57
C ASN A 154 -8.74 -13.57 21.37
N ASP A 155 -8.72 -12.93 20.20
CA ASP A 155 -7.83 -11.79 19.88
C ASP A 155 -8.59 -10.73 19.07
N PRO A 156 -9.43 -9.91 19.74
CA PRO A 156 -10.25 -8.89 19.07
C PRO A 156 -9.43 -7.87 18.25
N GLY A 157 -8.18 -7.60 18.67
CA GLY A 157 -7.28 -6.65 18.02
C GLY A 157 -6.50 -7.23 16.82
N LYS A 158 -6.62 -8.53 16.53
CA LYS A 158 -5.92 -9.20 15.41
C LYS A 158 -6.15 -8.51 14.08
N MET A 159 -7.41 -8.23 13.74
CA MET A 159 -7.79 -7.63 12.46
C MET A 159 -7.27 -6.19 12.32
N GLU A 160 -7.17 -5.47 13.43
CA GLU A 160 -6.63 -4.10 13.45
C GLU A 160 -5.13 -4.12 13.21
N ARG A 161 -4.38 -4.97 13.94
CA ARG A 161 -2.93 -5.14 13.78
C ARG A 161 -2.54 -5.69 12.41
N TYR A 162 -3.36 -6.56 11.82
CA TYR A 162 -3.16 -7.05 10.45
C TYR A 162 -3.15 -5.92 9.42
N GLN A 163 -3.85 -4.81 9.72
CA GLN A 163 -3.97 -3.65 8.86
C GLN A 163 -2.99 -2.52 9.25
N ALA A 164 -1.85 -2.85 9.87
CA ALA A 164 -0.74 -1.91 10.01
C ALA A 164 -0.41 -1.23 8.68
N GLU A 165 -0.22 0.10 8.72
CA GLU A 165 0.01 0.94 7.54
C GLU A 165 1.41 1.57 7.59
N ALA A 166 2.07 1.63 6.44
CA ALA A 166 3.12 2.59 6.16
C ALA A 166 2.53 3.76 5.38
N LEU A 167 2.90 4.97 5.74
CA LEU A 167 2.31 6.22 5.28
C LEU A 167 3.44 7.10 4.75
N VAL A 168 3.55 7.20 3.42
CA VAL A 168 4.60 8.00 2.75
C VAL A 168 4.13 9.43 2.62
N TYR A 169 4.92 10.39 3.11
CA TYR A 169 4.51 11.79 3.16
C TYR A 169 4.58 12.43 1.76
N HIS A 170 3.46 13.01 1.31
CA HIS A 170 3.23 13.69 0.02
C HIS A 170 3.48 12.91 -1.25
N HIS A 171 4.67 12.32 -1.43
CA HIS A 171 5.10 11.79 -2.71
C HIS A 171 6.07 10.62 -2.56
N LEU A 172 5.83 9.58 -3.35
CA LEU A 172 6.77 8.48 -3.58
C LEU A 172 7.33 8.59 -5.01
N PRO A 173 8.63 8.89 -5.18
CA PRO A 173 9.29 8.85 -6.48
C PRO A 173 9.24 7.45 -7.10
N VAL A 174 9.02 7.38 -8.41
CA VAL A 174 8.99 6.11 -9.17
C VAL A 174 10.29 5.32 -9.04
N THR A 175 11.42 6.01 -8.90
CA THR A 175 12.76 5.43 -8.74
C THR A 175 12.91 4.58 -7.48
N LEU A 176 12.02 4.75 -6.50
CA LEU A 176 12.00 3.98 -5.25
C LEU A 176 11.05 2.77 -5.31
N LEU A 177 10.35 2.55 -6.43
CA LEU A 177 9.62 1.31 -6.64
C LEU A 177 10.61 0.15 -6.83
N GLN A 178 10.47 -0.86 -5.98
CA GLN A 178 11.30 -2.08 -6.02
C GLN A 178 10.64 -3.20 -6.81
N GLY A 179 9.37 -3.06 -7.17
CA GLY A 179 8.68 -3.98 -8.06
C GLY A 179 7.21 -3.65 -8.27
N ILE A 180 6.66 -4.22 -9.33
CA ILE A 180 5.25 -4.20 -9.67
C ILE A 180 4.78 -5.64 -9.81
N ALA A 181 3.77 -6.02 -9.05
CA ALA A 181 3.16 -7.33 -9.14
C ALA A 181 1.84 -7.23 -9.92
N CYS A 182 1.66 -8.13 -10.89
CA CYS A 182 0.43 -8.30 -11.67
C CYS A 182 -0.21 -9.65 -11.33
N PHE A 183 -1.47 -9.84 -11.71
CA PHE A 183 -2.14 -11.12 -11.51
C PHE A 183 -1.61 -12.20 -12.47
N ASP A 184 -1.45 -11.88 -13.75
CA ASP A 184 -1.14 -12.83 -14.81
C ASP A 184 0.03 -12.38 -15.70
N ALA A 185 0.30 -13.14 -16.77
CA ALA A 185 1.38 -12.85 -17.71
C ALA A 185 1.06 -11.69 -18.67
N GLU A 186 -0.22 -11.44 -18.95
CA GLU A 186 -0.66 -10.36 -19.84
C GLU A 186 -0.37 -9.00 -19.20
N GLY A 187 -0.80 -8.81 -17.95
CA GLY A 187 -0.48 -7.61 -17.18
C GLY A 187 1.03 -7.40 -17.00
N VAL A 188 1.82 -8.49 -16.91
CA VAL A 188 3.29 -8.38 -16.90
C VAL A 188 3.83 -7.87 -18.24
N SER A 189 3.36 -8.43 -19.35
CA SER A 189 3.82 -8.04 -20.68
C SER A 189 3.54 -6.55 -20.95
N MET A 190 2.31 -6.12 -20.67
CA MET A 190 1.89 -4.75 -20.87
C MET A 190 2.70 -3.77 -20.00
N LEU A 191 2.84 -4.04 -18.70
CA LEU A 191 3.59 -3.13 -17.82
C LEU A 191 5.09 -3.14 -18.07
N ARG A 192 5.68 -4.26 -18.52
CA ARG A 192 7.09 -4.27 -18.95
C ARG A 192 7.31 -3.35 -20.13
N ALA A 193 6.43 -3.38 -21.12
CA ALA A 193 6.52 -2.46 -22.26
C ALA A 193 6.48 -1.00 -21.79
N GLU A 194 5.60 -0.64 -20.85
CA GLU A 194 5.51 0.73 -20.32
C GLU A 194 6.72 1.14 -19.47
N VAL A 195 7.32 0.19 -18.72
CA VAL A 195 8.56 0.39 -17.95
C VAL A 195 9.75 0.60 -18.88
N ASP A 196 9.92 -0.29 -19.87
CA ASP A 196 11.02 -0.26 -20.84
C ASP A 196 10.95 1.01 -21.70
N ARG A 197 9.75 1.41 -22.13
CA ARG A 197 9.52 2.66 -22.91
C ARG A 197 10.01 3.90 -22.18
N ARG A 198 10.01 3.90 -20.85
CA ARG A 198 10.48 5.00 -20.00
C ARG A 198 11.93 4.84 -19.54
N GLY A 199 12.62 3.78 -19.94
CA GLY A 199 13.97 3.48 -19.48
C GLY A 199 14.06 3.20 -17.97
N LEU A 200 12.95 2.79 -17.34
CA LEU A 200 12.90 2.44 -15.93
C LEU A 200 13.38 1.00 -15.72
N SER A 201 13.92 0.69 -14.54
CA SER A 201 14.44 -0.63 -14.20
C SER A 201 13.58 -1.39 -13.17
N VAL A 202 12.34 -0.96 -12.94
CA VAL A 202 11.46 -1.57 -11.92
C VAL A 202 11.01 -2.96 -12.39
N PRO A 203 11.25 -4.03 -11.60
CA PRO A 203 10.89 -5.37 -12.04
C PRO A 203 9.38 -5.61 -11.98
N VAL A 204 8.84 -6.17 -13.07
CA VAL A 204 7.42 -6.56 -13.18
C VAL A 204 7.29 -8.09 -13.14
N ARG A 205 6.43 -8.62 -12.27
CA ARG A 205 6.25 -10.08 -12.06
C ARG A 205 4.80 -10.49 -11.86
N ALA A 206 4.42 -11.65 -12.38
CA ALA A 206 3.13 -12.26 -12.09
C ALA A 206 3.16 -12.87 -10.67
N CYS A 207 2.20 -12.50 -9.84
CA CYS A 207 2.05 -12.95 -8.46
C CYS A 207 0.59 -13.32 -8.16
N PRO A 208 -0.04 -14.26 -8.90
CA PRO A 208 -1.45 -14.58 -8.76
C PRO A 208 -1.84 -14.98 -7.34
N GLY A 209 -0.91 -15.59 -6.60
CA GLY A 209 -1.10 -15.93 -5.19
C GLY A 209 -1.35 -14.74 -4.26
N TRP A 210 -1.14 -13.49 -4.67
CA TRP A 210 -1.41 -12.32 -3.82
C TRP A 210 -2.86 -11.83 -3.91
N TYR A 211 -3.59 -12.21 -4.95
CA TYR A 211 -4.94 -11.73 -5.28
C TYR A 211 -6.04 -12.64 -4.75
N LEU A 212 -5.94 -13.00 -3.46
CA LEU A 212 -6.93 -13.71 -2.63
C LEU A 212 -8.15 -14.29 -3.40
N ARG A 213 -8.23 -15.62 -3.50
CA ARG A 213 -9.40 -16.34 -4.04
C ARG A 213 -10.46 -16.55 -2.96
#